data_AF-A0A315Z4T1-F1
#
_entry.id   AF-A0A315Z4T1-F1
#
_cell.length_a   1.000
_cell.length_b   1.000
_cell.length_c   1.000
_cell.angle_alpha   90.00
_cell.angle_beta   90.00
_cell.angle_gamma   90.00
#
_symmetry.space_group_name_H-M   'P 1'
#
loop_
_entity.id
_entity.type
_entity.pdbx_description
1 polymer ?
#
loop_
_entity_poly.entity_id
_entity_poly.type
_entity_poly.pdbx_seq_one_letter_code
_entity_poly.pdbx_strand_id
1 'polypeptide(L)'
;MFKPIFSLLSSKSKKGETKATEKNDLSWLDPYGKGPYIPKISIDSDRKKVYMLGAAYMENSAVFFDELINFLSKSLKKEDWQSLHLSLDYFNSGSSKGLLKLFFTCKEWSKEYPDISVHWHFDSLDSDLKEEIQDFTDDTGLPIIMDENGYLTKDDLPQN
;
A
#
# COMPACT_ATOMS: atom_id res chain seq x y z
N MET A 1 -0.59 -13.89 63.16
CA MET A 1 -0.35 -15.35 63.03
C MET A 1 -0.29 -15.66 61.54
N PHE A 2 0.81 -16.22 61.03
CA PHE A 2 1.01 -16.58 59.62
C PHE A 2 0.55 -18.03 59.38
N LYS A 3 0.03 -18.37 58.17
CA LYS A 3 0.33 -19.55 57.29
C LYS A 3 -0.84 -19.98 56.35
N PRO A 4 -0.61 -20.73 55.23
CA PRO A 4 -0.94 -20.20 53.89
C PRO A 4 -1.57 -21.15 52.83
N ILE A 5 -1.88 -20.58 51.64
CA ILE A 5 -1.94 -21.05 50.22
C ILE A 5 -2.30 -22.53 49.82
N PHE A 6 -2.97 -22.65 48.65
CA PHE A 6 -3.26 -23.80 47.75
C PHE A 6 -4.47 -24.68 48.12
N SER A 7 -5.40 -25.07 47.22
CA SER A 7 -5.51 -24.96 45.74
C SER A 7 -7.03 -24.94 45.35
N LEU A 8 -7.57 -25.01 44.12
CA LEU A 8 -7.09 -25.42 42.78
C LEU A 8 -7.88 -24.67 41.64
N LEU A 9 -7.72 -25.12 40.39
CA LEU A 9 -8.32 -24.68 39.12
C LEU A 9 -9.85 -24.94 38.94
N SER A 10 -10.56 -24.06 38.21
CA SER A 10 -11.19 -24.37 36.90
C SER A 10 -12.13 -23.28 36.34
N SER A 11 -11.87 -22.81 35.10
CA SER A 11 -12.80 -22.21 34.10
C SER A 11 -13.68 -20.99 34.50
N LYS A 12 -13.81 -19.90 33.72
CA LYS A 12 -14.09 -19.83 32.27
C LYS A 12 -13.66 -18.49 31.64
N SER A 13 -13.36 -18.58 30.35
CA SER A 13 -13.37 -17.54 29.32
C SER A 13 -14.06 -16.20 29.64
N LYS A 14 -13.34 -15.09 29.36
CA LYS A 14 -13.83 -14.11 28.39
C LYS A 14 -12.74 -13.79 27.37
N LYS A 15 -12.93 -14.30 26.16
CA LYS A 15 -12.21 -13.91 24.95
C LYS A 15 -12.60 -12.45 24.63
N GLY A 16 -11.69 -11.51 24.86
CA GLY A 16 -11.89 -10.11 24.48
C GLY A 16 -11.80 -9.97 22.96
N GLU A 17 -12.80 -9.34 22.37
CA GLU A 17 -12.86 -9.11 20.91
C GLU A 17 -11.86 -8.02 20.51
N THR A 18 -10.89 -8.37 19.68
CA THR A 18 -9.99 -7.41 19.04
C THR A 18 -10.76 -6.67 17.94
N LYS A 19 -11.05 -5.38 18.15
CA LYS A 19 -11.68 -4.51 17.15
C LYS A 19 -10.78 -4.34 15.92
N ALA A 20 -11.40 -4.17 14.75
CA ALA A 20 -10.76 -4.25 13.43
C ALA A 20 -9.86 -3.04 13.04
N THR A 21 -9.37 -2.25 14.00
CA THR A 21 -8.67 -0.97 13.74
C THR A 21 -7.18 -1.08 13.44
N GLU A 22 -6.54 -2.24 13.62
CA GLU A 22 -5.09 -2.40 13.39
C GLU A 22 -4.70 -2.69 11.92
N LYS A 23 -5.66 -3.01 11.03
CA LYS A 23 -5.33 -3.48 9.67
C LYS A 23 -4.88 -2.40 8.69
N ASN A 24 -5.23 -1.14 8.95
CA ASN A 24 -5.04 -0.03 8.00
C ASN A 24 -3.99 1.00 8.48
N ASP A 25 -3.42 0.84 9.68
CA ASP A 25 -2.32 1.69 10.12
C ASP A 25 -0.99 1.17 9.56
N LEU A 26 -0.51 1.85 8.52
CA LEU A 26 0.75 1.57 7.85
C LEU A 26 1.91 2.44 8.34
N SER A 27 1.78 3.11 9.49
CA SER A 27 2.88 3.90 10.07
C SER A 27 4.13 3.09 10.43
N TRP A 28 4.03 1.76 10.51
CA TRP A 28 5.15 0.86 10.74
C TRP A 28 6.04 0.61 9.51
N LEU A 29 5.57 0.89 8.28
CA LEU A 29 6.41 0.90 7.05
C LEU A 29 7.47 2.02 7.07
N ASP A 30 7.44 2.84 8.12
CA ASP A 30 8.33 3.96 8.37
C ASP A 30 8.96 3.84 9.78
N PRO A 31 9.97 2.96 9.97
CA PRO A 31 10.67 2.84 11.25
C PRO A 31 11.59 4.04 11.57
N TYR A 32 11.67 5.08 10.71
CA TYR A 32 12.63 6.19 10.83
C TYR A 32 12.01 7.59 10.92
N GLY A 33 10.74 7.77 10.57
CA GLY A 33 9.92 8.94 10.90
C GLY A 33 9.32 9.69 9.70
N LYS A 34 8.05 10.10 9.87
CA LYS A 34 7.16 10.68 8.85
C LYS A 34 7.71 11.96 8.23
N GLY A 35 8.56 11.82 7.22
CA GLY A 35 9.02 12.92 6.39
C GLY A 35 8.35 12.97 5.01
N PRO A 36 8.54 14.06 4.25
CA PRO A 36 7.91 14.27 2.94
C PRO A 36 8.43 13.34 1.81
N TYR A 37 9.33 12.41 2.14
CA TYR A 37 9.99 11.46 1.25
C TYR A 37 9.32 10.07 1.21
N ILE A 38 8.33 9.80 2.07
CA ILE A 38 7.57 8.54 2.09
C ILE A 38 6.15 8.80 1.60
N PRO A 39 5.65 8.06 0.60
CA PRO A 39 4.31 8.28 0.10
C PRO A 39 3.28 7.82 1.12
N LYS A 40 2.19 8.56 1.26
CA LYS A 40 1.07 8.16 2.12
C LYS A 40 0.40 6.94 1.48
N ILE A 41 0.45 5.80 2.16
CA ILE A 41 -0.36 4.63 1.81
C ILE A 41 -1.71 4.69 2.55
N SER A 42 -2.79 4.33 1.85
CA SER A 42 -4.13 4.22 2.43
C SER A 42 -4.88 3.05 1.79
N ILE A 43 -5.66 2.31 2.58
CA ILE A 43 -6.39 1.13 2.12
C ILE A 43 -7.88 1.37 2.35
N ASP A 44 -8.66 1.25 1.28
CA ASP A 44 -10.10 1.21 1.32
C ASP A 44 -10.56 -0.24 1.15
N SER A 45 -10.80 -0.93 2.27
CA SER A 45 -11.22 -2.33 2.27
C SER A 45 -12.62 -2.53 1.68
N ASP A 46 -13.50 -1.53 1.76
CA ASP A 46 -14.88 -1.63 1.29
C ASP A 46 -14.96 -1.48 -0.24
N ARG A 47 -14.17 -0.56 -0.81
CA ARG A 47 -14.03 -0.37 -2.26
C ARG A 47 -12.90 -1.19 -2.88
N LYS A 48 -12.15 -1.96 -2.07
CA LYS A 48 -11.04 -2.84 -2.49
C LYS A 48 -9.93 -2.06 -3.22
N LYS A 49 -9.56 -0.90 -2.69
CA LYS A 49 -8.58 0.02 -3.29
C LYS A 49 -7.39 0.24 -2.38
N VAL A 50 -6.19 0.29 -2.97
CA VAL A 50 -4.97 0.76 -2.31
C VAL A 50 -4.57 2.08 -2.97
N TYR A 51 -4.21 3.06 -2.15
CA TYR A 51 -3.81 4.40 -2.59
C TYR A 51 -2.37 4.68 -2.15
N MET A 52 -1.58 5.31 -3.01
CA MET A 52 -0.21 5.77 -2.73
C MET A 52 -0.05 7.21 -3.24
N LEU A 53 0.01 8.18 -2.33
CA LEU A 53 -0.01 9.62 -2.63
C LEU A 53 1.25 10.35 -2.16
N GLY A 54 1.63 11.41 -2.88
CA GLY A 54 2.73 12.31 -2.49
C GLY A 54 4.02 11.95 -3.22
N ALA A 55 5.12 11.77 -2.50
CA ALA A 55 6.42 11.55 -3.12
C ALA A 55 7.17 10.36 -2.52
N ALA A 56 8.00 9.70 -3.33
CA ALA A 56 8.76 8.51 -2.96
C ALA A 56 10.27 8.70 -3.20
N TYR A 57 10.97 9.29 -2.23
CA TYR A 57 12.42 9.54 -2.31
C TYR A 57 13.16 9.25 -0.99
N MET A 58 12.69 8.24 -0.25
CA MET A 58 13.31 7.75 0.97
C MET A 58 14.71 7.16 0.73
N GLU A 59 15.54 7.13 1.77
CA GLU A 59 16.92 6.59 1.72
C GLU A 59 16.94 5.09 1.38
N ASN A 60 16.01 4.31 1.96
CA ASN A 60 15.95 2.87 1.85
C ASN A 60 14.76 2.39 1.00
N SER A 61 14.57 2.94 -0.20
CA SER A 61 13.42 2.62 -1.07
C SER A 61 13.21 1.12 -1.28
N ALA A 62 14.30 0.36 -1.49
CA ALA A 62 14.22 -1.09 -1.68
C ALA A 62 13.57 -1.82 -0.50
N VAL A 63 13.88 -1.41 0.75
CA VAL A 63 13.27 -2.01 1.96
C VAL A 63 11.79 -1.64 2.04
N PHE A 64 11.47 -0.36 1.82
CA PHE A 64 10.08 0.13 1.83
C PHE A 64 9.18 -0.62 0.83
N PHE A 65 9.61 -0.74 -0.43
CA PHE A 65 8.82 -1.44 -1.45
C PHE A 65 8.74 -2.96 -1.19
N ASP A 66 9.78 -3.58 -0.62
CA ASP A 66 9.75 -5.00 -0.25
C ASP A 66 8.79 -5.28 0.92
N GLU A 67 8.82 -4.44 1.96
CA GLU A 67 7.88 -4.54 3.08
C GLU A 67 6.44 -4.23 2.65
N LEU A 68 6.25 -3.24 1.78
CA LEU A 68 4.96 -2.92 1.18
C LEU A 68 4.43 -4.12 0.39
N ILE A 69 5.17 -4.67 -0.57
CA ILE A 69 4.76 -5.85 -1.36
C ILE A 69 4.47 -7.06 -0.46
N ASN A 70 5.26 -7.27 0.60
CA ASN A 70 5.06 -8.32 1.59
C ASN A 70 3.80 -8.10 2.45
N PHE A 71 3.48 -6.87 2.83
CA PHE A 71 2.23 -6.54 3.52
C PHE A 71 1.02 -6.71 2.60
N LEU A 72 1.14 -6.23 1.36
CA LEU A 72 0.11 -6.30 0.34
C LEU A 72 -0.22 -7.77 0.05
N SER A 73 0.76 -8.61 -0.29
CA SER A 73 0.57 -10.06 -0.51
C SER A 73 -0.02 -10.84 0.69
N LYS A 74 0.22 -10.40 1.93
CA LYS A 74 -0.34 -11.04 3.14
C LYS A 74 -1.76 -10.56 3.49
N SER A 75 -2.05 -9.29 3.22
CA SER A 75 -3.34 -8.68 3.49
C SER A 75 -4.37 -9.04 2.40
N LEU A 76 -3.88 -9.28 1.19
CA LEU A 76 -4.59 -9.84 0.05
C LEU A 76 -5.05 -11.28 0.32
N LYS A 77 -6.31 -11.43 0.74
CA LYS A 77 -7.07 -12.60 0.28
C LYS A 77 -7.51 -12.37 -1.17
N LYS A 78 -7.78 -13.47 -1.89
CA LYS A 78 -8.15 -13.51 -3.32
C LYS A 78 -9.24 -12.50 -3.75
N GLU A 79 -10.03 -12.01 -2.81
CA GLU A 79 -11.24 -11.23 -3.03
C GLU A 79 -11.11 -9.75 -2.63
N ASP A 80 -10.05 -9.31 -1.94
CA ASP A 80 -10.05 -8.06 -1.14
C ASP A 80 -9.39 -6.83 -1.81
N TRP A 81 -8.95 -6.92 -3.06
CA TRP A 81 -8.34 -5.82 -3.83
C TRP A 81 -8.69 -5.91 -5.31
N GLN A 82 -9.06 -4.77 -5.90
CA GLN A 82 -9.29 -4.63 -7.34
C GLN A 82 -8.43 -3.51 -7.97
N SER A 83 -8.08 -2.43 -7.26
CA SER A 83 -7.24 -1.38 -7.87
C SER A 83 -6.16 -0.77 -6.96
N LEU A 84 -4.99 -0.52 -7.55
CA LEU A 84 -3.93 0.32 -7.00
C LEU A 84 -4.01 1.71 -7.67
N HIS A 85 -4.20 2.76 -6.87
CA HIS A 85 -4.23 4.15 -7.31
C HIS A 85 -2.96 4.87 -6.84
N LEU A 86 -2.09 5.19 -7.79
CA LEU A 86 -0.92 6.02 -7.58
C LEU A 86 -1.24 7.48 -7.85
N SER A 87 -0.61 8.37 -7.10
CA SER A 87 -0.65 9.81 -7.31
C SER A 87 0.67 10.38 -6.79
N LEU A 88 1.75 10.03 -7.50
CA LEU A 88 3.10 10.44 -7.15
C LEU A 88 3.55 11.63 -8.00
N ASP A 89 3.97 12.71 -7.35
CA ASP A 89 4.48 13.94 -7.98
C ASP A 89 6.02 13.96 -8.11
N TYR A 90 6.71 13.14 -7.32
CA TYR A 90 8.17 12.96 -7.42
C TYR A 90 8.62 11.60 -6.86
N PHE A 91 9.54 10.95 -7.55
CA PHE A 91 10.25 9.78 -7.03
C PHE A 91 11.71 9.75 -7.49
N ASN A 92 12.59 9.14 -6.68
CA ASN A 92 14.00 8.99 -7.04
C ASN A 92 14.27 7.66 -7.78
N SER A 93 15.47 7.49 -8.31
CA SER A 93 15.88 6.27 -9.04
C SER A 93 15.92 4.99 -8.17
N GLY A 94 15.98 5.12 -6.84
CA GLY A 94 15.81 3.99 -5.91
C GLY A 94 14.36 3.54 -5.83
N SER A 95 13.43 4.49 -5.80
CA SER A 95 11.99 4.25 -5.78
C SER A 95 11.44 3.80 -7.13
N SER A 96 11.95 4.30 -8.26
CA SER A 96 11.62 3.78 -9.60
C SER A 96 11.84 2.26 -9.71
N LYS A 97 12.96 1.75 -9.17
CA LYS A 97 13.22 0.29 -9.07
C LYS A 97 12.23 -0.45 -8.17
N GLY A 98 11.76 0.20 -7.10
CA GLY A 98 10.73 -0.33 -6.20
C GLY A 98 9.35 -0.37 -6.85
N LEU A 99 8.99 0.67 -7.62
CA LEU A 99 7.78 0.73 -8.43
C LEU A 99 7.78 -0.35 -9.51
N LEU A 100 8.88 -0.53 -10.26
CA LEU A 100 9.04 -1.67 -11.18
C LEU A 100 8.78 -3.02 -10.49
N LYS A 101 9.37 -3.25 -9.31
CA LYS A 101 9.15 -4.49 -8.55
C LYS A 101 7.68 -4.66 -8.11
N LEU A 102 7.01 -3.58 -7.72
CA LEU A 102 5.59 -3.57 -7.40
C LEU A 102 4.73 -3.88 -8.65
N PHE A 103 5.03 -3.28 -9.80
CA PHE A 103 4.30 -3.52 -11.04
C PHE A 103 4.51 -4.94 -11.60
N PHE A 104 5.73 -5.48 -11.62
CA PHE A 104 5.95 -6.89 -11.91
C PHE A 104 5.13 -7.80 -10.98
N THR A 105 5.03 -7.44 -9.70
CA THR A 105 4.22 -8.20 -8.74
C THR A 105 2.72 -8.11 -9.06
N CYS A 106 2.19 -6.91 -9.36
CA CYS A 106 0.82 -6.72 -9.82
C CYS A 106 0.53 -7.47 -11.12
N LYS A 107 1.50 -7.55 -12.04
CA LYS A 107 1.41 -8.30 -13.31
C LYS A 107 1.33 -9.80 -13.12
N GLU A 108 2.05 -10.36 -12.14
CA GLU A 108 1.90 -11.77 -11.79
C GLU A 108 0.54 -12.03 -11.13
N TRP A 109 0.10 -11.16 -10.22
CA TRP A 109 -1.22 -11.29 -9.59
C TRP A 109 -2.37 -11.17 -10.61
N SER A 110 -2.26 -10.28 -11.62
CA SER A 110 -3.31 -10.09 -12.63
C SER A 110 -3.56 -11.33 -13.51
N LYS A 111 -2.68 -12.34 -13.48
CA LYS A 111 -2.88 -13.64 -14.15
C LYS A 111 -3.90 -14.53 -13.43
N GLU A 112 -4.00 -14.40 -12.10
CA GLU A 112 -4.97 -15.12 -11.27
C GLU A 112 -6.21 -14.26 -10.95
N TYR A 113 -6.06 -12.94 -10.91
CA TYR A 113 -7.11 -11.98 -10.56
C TYR A 113 -7.24 -10.91 -11.68
N PRO A 114 -8.06 -11.15 -12.71
CA PRO A 114 -8.16 -10.25 -13.86
C PRO A 114 -8.70 -8.85 -13.51
N ASP A 115 -9.33 -8.70 -12.33
CA ASP A 115 -9.81 -7.41 -11.83
C ASP A 115 -8.69 -6.46 -11.38
N ILE A 116 -7.46 -6.94 -11.16
CA ILE A 116 -6.33 -6.12 -10.69
C ILE A 116 -5.95 -5.09 -11.76
N SER A 117 -6.17 -3.82 -11.42
CA SER A 117 -5.87 -2.65 -12.21
C SER A 117 -4.89 -1.72 -11.49
N VAL A 118 -4.05 -1.01 -12.26
CA VAL A 118 -3.20 0.07 -11.74
C VAL A 118 -3.60 1.36 -12.44
N HIS A 119 -3.83 2.39 -11.65
CA HIS A 119 -4.21 3.73 -12.05
C HIS A 119 -3.13 4.70 -11.58
N TRP A 120 -2.75 5.66 -12.42
CA TRP A 120 -1.84 6.75 -12.06
C TRP A 120 -2.50 8.09 -12.32
N HIS A 121 -2.75 8.84 -11.25
CA HIS A 121 -3.36 10.16 -11.25
C HIS A 121 -2.27 11.23 -11.26
N PHE A 122 -2.29 12.10 -12.26
CA PHE A 122 -1.24 13.09 -12.50
C PHE A 122 -1.79 14.32 -13.24
N ASP A 123 -0.99 15.40 -13.30
CA ASP A 123 -1.32 16.55 -14.14
C ASP A 123 -1.05 16.21 -15.62
N SER A 124 -2.09 16.33 -16.45
CA SER A 124 -2.01 16.15 -17.92
C SER A 124 -0.93 16.98 -18.63
N LEU A 125 -0.45 18.07 -18.00
CA LEU A 125 0.60 18.94 -18.51
C LEU A 125 2.03 18.47 -18.17
N ASP A 126 2.17 17.46 -17.30
CA ASP A 126 3.44 16.84 -16.94
C ASP A 126 3.81 15.76 -17.99
N SER A 127 4.50 16.20 -19.04
CA SER A 127 4.97 15.31 -20.12
C SER A 127 5.99 14.29 -19.65
N ASP A 128 6.82 14.68 -18.68
CA ASP A 128 7.99 13.91 -18.28
C ASP A 128 7.53 12.72 -17.42
N LEU A 129 6.63 12.97 -16.45
CA LEU A 129 5.97 11.91 -15.69
C LEU A 129 5.13 10.99 -16.59
N LYS A 130 4.49 11.53 -17.64
CA LYS A 130 3.73 10.74 -18.61
C LYS A 130 4.62 9.76 -19.39
N GLU A 131 5.81 10.19 -19.79
CA GLU A 131 6.82 9.34 -20.44
C GLU A 131 7.29 8.24 -19.47
N GLU A 132 7.61 8.58 -18.21
CA GLU A 132 8.01 7.58 -17.20
C GLU A 132 6.90 6.55 -16.88
N ILE A 133 5.62 6.94 -16.90
CA ILE A 133 4.47 6.01 -16.74
C ILE A 133 4.36 5.05 -17.93
N GLN A 134 4.63 5.52 -19.15
CA GLN A 134 4.65 4.68 -20.33
C GLN A 134 5.85 3.72 -20.31
N ASP A 135 7.03 4.18 -19.91
CA ASP A 135 8.21 3.32 -19.73
C ASP A 135 7.95 2.19 -18.72
N PHE A 136 7.32 2.49 -17.57
CA PHE A 136 6.91 1.45 -16.62
C PHE A 136 5.91 0.45 -17.21
N THR A 137 5.00 0.90 -18.08
CA THR A 137 4.04 0.05 -18.78
C THR A 137 4.74 -0.90 -19.76
N ASP A 138 5.71 -0.38 -20.51
CA ASP A 138 6.45 -1.12 -21.55
C ASP A 138 7.46 -2.11 -20.94
N ASP A 139 8.20 -1.71 -19.91
CA ASP A 139 9.17 -2.56 -19.17
C ASP A 139 8.48 -3.75 -18.47
N THR A 140 7.28 -3.55 -17.94
CA THR A 140 6.58 -4.55 -17.11
C THR A 140 5.51 -5.33 -17.87
N GLY A 141 5.05 -4.80 -19.00
CA GLY A 141 3.87 -5.28 -19.71
C GLY A 141 2.57 -5.21 -18.89
N LEU A 142 2.54 -4.46 -17.78
CA LEU A 142 1.34 -4.19 -16.99
C LEU A 142 0.67 -2.91 -17.52
N PRO A 143 -0.59 -2.98 -18.00
CA PRO A 143 -1.31 -1.76 -18.38
C PRO A 143 -1.50 -0.84 -17.16
N ILE A 144 -0.90 0.35 -17.20
CA ILE A 144 -1.15 1.43 -16.23
C ILE A 144 -2.16 2.39 -16.86
N ILE A 145 -3.27 2.64 -16.17
CA ILE A 145 -4.31 3.57 -16.60
C ILE A 145 -3.89 4.98 -16.19
N MET A 146 -3.60 5.82 -17.17
CA MET A 146 -3.29 7.24 -16.99
C MET A 146 -4.56 8.05 -16.74
N ASP A 147 -4.77 8.48 -15.48
CA ASP A 147 -5.88 9.32 -15.05
C ASP A 147 -5.46 10.81 -15.05
N GLU A 148 -5.70 11.47 -16.18
CA GLU A 148 -5.32 12.88 -16.45
C GLU A 148 -6.15 13.95 -15.69
N ASN A 149 -6.86 13.56 -14.63
CA ASN A 149 -7.75 14.45 -13.87
C ASN A 149 -7.02 15.28 -12.78
N GLY A 150 -5.69 15.23 -12.74
CA GLY A 150 -4.86 15.81 -11.68
C GLY A 150 -4.57 14.83 -10.53
N TYR A 151 -3.67 15.25 -9.64
CA TYR A 151 -3.25 14.47 -8.47
C TYR A 151 -4.36 14.27 -7.45
N LEU A 152 -4.40 13.08 -6.83
CA LEU A 152 -5.27 12.78 -5.70
C LEU A 152 -4.78 13.49 -4.43
N THR A 153 -5.73 13.97 -3.64
CA THR A 153 -5.48 14.66 -2.38
C THR A 153 -5.86 13.79 -1.18
N LYS A 154 -5.73 14.34 0.04
CA LYS A 154 -6.20 13.65 1.26
C LYS A 154 -7.72 13.52 1.34
N ASP A 155 -8.45 14.35 0.61
CA ASP A 155 -9.92 14.41 0.66
C ASP A 155 -10.54 13.32 -0.24
N ASP A 156 -9.80 12.85 -1.24
CA ASP A 156 -10.18 11.74 -2.14
C ASP A 156 -10.01 10.33 -1.50
N LEU A 157 -9.31 10.28 -0.38
CA LEU A 157 -9.04 9.04 0.34
C LEU A 157 -10.24 8.57 1.20
N PRO A 158 -10.32 7.27 1.52
CA PRO A 158 -11.21 6.77 2.58
C PRO A 158 -11.06 7.59 3.87
N GLN A 159 -12.19 7.92 4.50
CA GLN A 159 -12.29 8.69 5.75
C GLN A 159 -12.40 7.77 6.98
N ASN A 160 -11.91 6.53 6.82
CA ASN A 160 -12.21 5.35 7.66
C ASN A 160 -11.37 5.29 8.95
#